data_AF-A0A7M3YBM9-F1
#
_entry.id   AF-A0A7M3YBM9-F1
#
_cell.length_a   1.000
_cell.length_b   1.000
_cell.length_c   1.000
_cell.angle_alpha   90.00
_cell.angle_beta   90.00
_cell.angle_gamma   90.00
#
_symmetry.space_group_name_H-M   'P 1'
#
loop_
_entity.id
_entity.type
_entity.pdbx_description
1 polymer ?
#
loop_
_entity_poly.entity_id
_entity_poly.type
_entity_poly.pdbx_seq_one_letter_code
_entity_poly.pdbx_strand_id
1 'polypeptide(L)'
;MKPLFCRKTKLVNVTSRRLLGERLYGLLRSSCLTAHPRHGIGRMTKRRLQMKTVRIREKIKKFLGDRPRNTAEILEHINSTMRHGTTSQQLGNVLSKDKDIVKVGYIKRSGILSGGYDICEWATRTWVSDNCPDWKEGQPLIIDSEGNVQTNDLIRRN
;
A
#
# COMPACT_ATOMS: atom_id res chain seq x y z
N MET A 1 -33.89 37.81 34.58
CA MET A 1 -33.54 38.11 35.99
C MET A 1 -32.63 36.99 36.50
N LYS A 2 -31.58 37.35 37.25
CA LYS A 2 -30.39 36.58 37.73
C LYS A 2 -30.74 35.43 38.72
N PRO A 3 -29.78 34.65 39.30
CA PRO A 3 -28.31 34.48 39.08
C PRO A 3 -27.88 32.98 38.89
N LEU A 4 -26.72 32.60 38.30
CA LEU A 4 -25.30 32.70 38.72
C LEU A 4 -24.96 32.01 40.06
N PHE A 5 -24.33 30.82 40.00
CA PHE A 5 -23.25 30.48 40.96
C PHE A 5 -22.22 29.50 40.40
N CYS A 6 -20.98 29.96 40.44
CA CYS A 6 -19.72 29.32 40.06
C CYS A 6 -19.15 28.55 41.27
N ARG A 7 -18.71 27.30 41.11
CA ARG A 7 -17.89 26.61 42.11
C ARG A 7 -16.44 26.49 41.64
N LYS A 8 -15.56 27.21 42.32
CA LYS A 8 -14.11 26.99 42.36
C LYS A 8 -13.83 25.87 43.37
N THR A 9 -13.00 24.89 43.01
CA THR A 9 -12.31 24.02 43.98
C THR A 9 -10.83 23.93 43.65
N LYS A 10 -10.05 23.92 44.73
CA LYS A 10 -8.65 24.32 44.87
C LYS A 10 -7.66 23.36 44.21
N LEU A 11 -6.59 23.94 43.67
CA LEU A 11 -5.31 23.26 43.48
C LEU A 11 -4.76 22.82 44.85
N VAL A 12 -4.30 21.57 44.93
CA VAL A 12 -3.45 21.08 46.02
C VAL A 12 -2.06 20.86 45.44
N ASN A 13 -1.11 21.62 45.96
CA ASN A 13 0.30 21.56 45.61
C ASN A 13 0.98 20.69 46.67
N VAL A 14 1.61 19.58 46.28
CA VAL A 14 2.40 18.73 47.20
C VAL A 14 3.83 18.71 46.72
N THR A 15 4.69 19.32 47.54
CA THR A 15 6.12 19.45 47.38
C THR A 15 6.86 18.26 48.01
N SER A 16 7.81 17.70 47.26
CA SER A 16 9.14 17.21 47.71
C SER A 16 9.28 15.99 48.66
N ARG A 17 10.00 14.97 48.16
CA ARG A 17 11.12 14.20 48.80
C ARG A 17 11.49 13.02 47.87
N ARG A 18 12.57 13.10 47.08
CA ARG A 18 13.95 12.65 47.35
C ARG A 18 14.10 11.21 47.91
N LEU A 19 14.81 10.40 47.10
CA LEU A 19 15.88 9.43 47.42
C LEU A 19 15.60 7.92 47.42
N LEU A 20 16.44 7.25 46.61
CA LEU A 20 17.12 5.96 46.78
C LEU A 20 16.36 4.66 46.49
N GLY A 21 16.98 3.81 45.65
CA GLY A 21 16.63 2.39 45.53
C GLY A 21 17.11 1.71 44.26
N GLU A 22 18.42 1.59 44.05
CA GLU A 22 18.97 0.59 43.14
C GLU A 22 18.81 -0.83 43.70
N ARG A 23 18.92 -1.81 42.78
CA ARG A 23 19.36 -3.21 42.93
C ARG A 23 18.32 -4.34 42.99
N LEU A 24 18.47 -5.19 41.96
CA LEU A 24 18.50 -6.66 41.98
C LEU A 24 17.21 -7.41 42.33
N TYR A 25 16.60 -8.05 41.33
CA TYR A 25 16.27 -9.48 41.39
C TYR A 25 16.34 -10.11 39.99
N GLY A 26 17.32 -10.99 39.80
CA GLY A 26 17.37 -11.94 38.71
C GLY A 26 16.92 -13.33 39.15
N LEU A 27 16.73 -14.19 38.15
CA LEU A 27 16.50 -15.65 38.21
C LEU A 27 15.15 -16.15 38.75
N LEU A 28 14.31 -16.62 37.82
CA LEU A 28 13.80 -17.98 37.94
C LEU A 28 13.85 -18.73 36.59
N ARG A 29 14.45 -19.91 36.69
CA ARG A 29 14.76 -20.94 35.70
C ARG A 29 13.49 -21.56 35.09
N SER A 30 13.52 -21.83 33.78
CA SER A 30 13.60 -23.18 33.18
C SER A 30 12.31 -24.00 33.14
N SER A 31 11.85 -24.36 31.93
CA SER A 31 11.61 -25.76 31.50
C SER A 31 11.03 -25.84 30.07
N CYS A 32 11.80 -26.48 29.18
CA CYS A 32 11.38 -27.48 28.18
C CYS A 32 10.03 -27.35 27.45
N LEU A 33 10.06 -27.22 26.11
CA LEU A 33 9.86 -28.34 25.16
C LEU A 33 9.75 -27.87 23.69
N THR A 34 10.46 -28.63 22.84
CA THR A 34 10.25 -28.85 21.39
C THR A 34 10.40 -27.66 20.43
N ALA A 35 11.66 -27.37 20.09
CA ALA A 35 11.98 -26.82 18.78
C ALA A 35 11.77 -27.92 17.71
N HIS A 36 10.61 -27.93 17.05
CA HIS A 36 10.42 -28.72 15.85
C HIS A 36 11.33 -28.19 14.73
N PRO A 37 12.14 -29.03 14.07
CA PRO A 37 12.84 -28.63 12.86
C PRO A 37 11.78 -28.36 11.78
N ARG A 38 11.67 -27.11 11.32
CA ARG A 38 10.85 -26.75 10.15
C ARG A 38 11.50 -27.31 8.88
N HIS A 39 11.43 -28.62 8.68
CA HIS A 39 11.81 -29.26 7.44
C HIS A 39 10.86 -28.85 6.31
N GLY A 40 11.36 -28.01 5.40
CA GLY A 40 11.39 -28.38 3.98
C GLY A 40 10.12 -28.29 3.12
N ILE A 41 8.98 -27.77 3.57
CA ILE A 41 7.76 -27.63 2.72
C ILE A 41 7.82 -26.39 1.78
N GLY A 42 9.00 -25.80 1.58
CA GLY A 42 9.13 -24.53 0.84
C GLY A 42 9.23 -24.67 -0.69
N ARG A 43 9.67 -25.83 -1.21
CA ARG A 43 10.09 -25.92 -2.63
C ARG A 43 8.92 -26.13 -3.59
N MET A 44 7.93 -26.94 -3.22
CA MET A 44 6.80 -27.28 -4.08
C MET A 44 5.73 -26.17 -4.15
N THR A 45 5.50 -25.48 -3.03
CA THR A 45 4.58 -24.33 -2.94
C THR A 45 5.12 -23.12 -3.71
N LYS A 46 6.44 -22.86 -3.65
CA LYS A 46 7.09 -21.76 -4.37
C LYS A 46 6.94 -21.87 -5.89
N ARG A 47 7.11 -23.06 -6.48
CA ARG A 47 6.93 -23.27 -7.93
C ARG A 47 5.48 -23.02 -8.37
N ARG A 48 4.50 -23.49 -7.61
CA ARG A 48 3.08 -23.26 -7.90
C ARG A 48 2.70 -21.78 -7.80
N LEU A 49 3.26 -21.06 -6.83
CA LEU A 49 3.10 -19.61 -6.69
C LEU A 49 3.75 -18.86 -7.86
N GLN A 50 4.94 -19.26 -8.30
CA GLN A 50 5.61 -18.69 -9.48
C GLN A 50 4.76 -18.83 -10.74
N MET A 51 4.23 -20.03 -11.02
CA MET A 51 3.32 -20.26 -12.16
C MET A 51 2.04 -19.41 -12.09
N LYS A 52 1.47 -19.24 -10.88
CA LYS A 52 0.32 -18.36 -10.67
C LYS A 52 0.67 -16.90 -10.98
N THR A 53 1.82 -16.43 -10.50
CA THR A 53 2.25 -15.04 -10.75
C THR A 53 2.56 -14.77 -12.22
N VAL A 54 3.13 -15.74 -12.96
CA VAL A 54 3.38 -15.60 -14.41
C VAL A 54 2.06 -15.42 -15.15
N ARG A 55 1.06 -16.28 -14.89
CA ARG A 55 -0.27 -16.18 -15.52
C ARG A 55 -0.99 -14.87 -15.19
N ILE A 56 -0.87 -14.40 -13.94
CA ILE A 56 -1.45 -13.11 -13.53
C ILE A 56 -0.80 -11.98 -14.33
N ARG A 57 0.54 -11.96 -14.44
CA ARG A 57 1.27 -10.92 -15.19
C ARG A 57 0.87 -10.87 -16.67
N GLU A 58 0.79 -12.01 -17.33
CA GLU A 58 0.36 -12.08 -18.73
C GLU A 58 -1.05 -11.50 -18.94
N LYS A 59 -1.99 -11.83 -18.05
CA LYS A 59 -3.35 -11.25 -18.08
C LYS A 59 -3.34 -9.74 -17.84
N ILE A 60 -2.56 -9.26 -16.88
CA ILE A 60 -2.44 -7.83 -16.59
C ILE A 60 -1.87 -7.09 -17.81
N LYS A 61 -0.79 -7.59 -18.43
CA LYS A 61 -0.17 -6.95 -19.61
C LYS A 61 -1.15 -6.84 -20.77
N LYS A 62 -1.95 -7.88 -21.01
CA LYS A 62 -3.02 -7.83 -22.02
C LYS A 62 -4.10 -6.80 -21.67
N PHE A 63 -4.52 -6.73 -20.41
CA PHE A 63 -5.56 -5.80 -19.96
C PHE A 63 -5.09 -4.33 -19.98
N LEU A 64 -3.80 -4.09 -19.76
CA LEU A 64 -3.17 -2.77 -19.83
C LEU A 64 -2.72 -2.38 -21.25
N GLY A 65 -3.04 -3.17 -22.27
CA GLY A 65 -2.61 -2.91 -23.65
C GLY A 65 -3.20 -1.63 -24.24
N ASP A 66 -4.45 -1.31 -23.89
CA ASP A 66 -5.20 -0.23 -24.55
C ASP A 66 -5.03 1.12 -23.86
N ARG A 67 -5.16 1.15 -22.53
CA ARG A 67 -4.99 2.37 -21.70
C ARG A 67 -4.60 2.02 -20.27
N PRO A 68 -4.04 2.97 -19.48
CA PRO A 68 -3.73 2.76 -18.07
C PRO A 68 -4.97 2.38 -17.27
N ARG A 69 -4.78 1.66 -16.17
CA ARG A 69 -5.84 1.23 -15.26
C ARG A 69 -5.45 1.41 -13.81
N ASN A 70 -6.45 1.65 -12.97
CA ASN A 70 -6.24 1.70 -11.53
C ASN A 70 -6.18 0.29 -10.91
N THR A 71 -5.61 0.18 -9.71
CA THR A 71 -5.47 -1.12 -9.01
C THR A 71 -6.81 -1.85 -8.81
N ALA A 72 -7.93 -1.13 -8.64
CA ALA A 72 -9.24 -1.73 -8.42
C ALA A 72 -9.80 -2.36 -9.70
N GLU A 73 -9.72 -1.66 -10.83
CA GLU A 73 -10.11 -2.18 -12.16
C GLU A 73 -9.30 -3.45 -12.50
N ILE A 74 -7.99 -3.43 -12.25
CA ILE A 74 -7.12 -4.59 -12.52
C ILE A 74 -7.50 -5.76 -11.61
N LEU A 75 -7.78 -5.51 -10.32
CA LEU A 75 -8.18 -6.54 -9.37
C LEU A 75 -9.49 -7.21 -9.79
N GLU A 76 -10.48 -6.42 -10.18
CA GLU A 76 -11.76 -6.90 -10.67
C GLU A 76 -11.60 -7.74 -11.94
N HIS A 77 -10.81 -7.29 -12.90
CA HIS A 77 -10.52 -8.04 -14.12
C HIS A 77 -9.83 -9.39 -13.85
N ILE A 78 -8.86 -9.41 -12.92
CA ILE A 78 -8.16 -10.65 -12.57
C ILE A 78 -9.07 -11.62 -11.83
N ASN A 79 -9.89 -11.12 -10.91
CA ASN A 79 -10.77 -11.96 -10.11
C ASN A 79 -11.97 -12.48 -10.89
N SER A 80 -12.48 -11.73 -11.87
CA SER A 80 -13.55 -12.20 -12.76
C SER A 80 -13.08 -13.24 -13.77
N THR A 81 -11.82 -13.19 -14.21
CA THR A 81 -11.30 -14.06 -15.28
C THR A 81 -10.47 -15.25 -14.78
N MET A 82 -10.41 -15.49 -13.47
CA MET A 82 -9.68 -16.59 -12.85
C MET A 82 -10.54 -17.36 -11.83
N ARG A 83 -10.40 -18.69 -11.79
CA ARG A 83 -11.08 -19.54 -10.78
C ARG A 83 -10.69 -19.19 -9.34
N HIS A 84 -9.43 -18.81 -9.13
CA HIS A 84 -8.92 -18.37 -7.83
C HIS A 84 -8.18 -17.06 -8.01
N GLY A 85 -8.85 -15.97 -7.67
CA GLY A 85 -8.33 -14.62 -7.76
C GLY A 85 -7.13 -14.32 -6.86
N THR A 86 -6.92 -13.04 -6.61
CA THR A 86 -5.88 -12.51 -5.74
C THR A 86 -6.45 -11.38 -4.87
N THR A 87 -5.66 -10.93 -3.90
CA THR A 87 -6.01 -9.78 -3.06
C THR A 87 -5.35 -8.52 -3.62
N SER A 88 -5.91 -7.34 -3.30
CA SER A 88 -5.34 -6.04 -3.68
C SER A 88 -3.86 -5.91 -3.29
N GLN A 89 -3.50 -6.39 -2.09
CA GLN A 89 -2.13 -6.33 -1.59
C GLN A 89 -1.19 -7.29 -2.36
N GLN A 90 -1.63 -8.51 -2.65
CA GLN A 90 -0.86 -9.43 -3.47
C GLN A 90 -0.70 -8.92 -4.91
N LEU A 91 -1.75 -8.33 -5.47
CA LEU A 91 -1.73 -7.69 -6.78
C LEU A 91 -0.72 -6.55 -6.82
N GLY A 92 -0.74 -5.64 -5.83
CA GLY A 92 0.25 -4.57 -5.73
C GLY A 92 1.69 -5.10 -5.71
N ASN A 93 1.96 -6.16 -4.94
CA ASN A 93 3.27 -6.82 -4.94
C ASN A 93 3.66 -7.44 -6.29
N VAL A 94 2.70 -7.94 -7.07
CA VAL A 94 2.96 -8.49 -8.40
C VAL A 94 3.29 -7.37 -9.39
N LEU A 95 2.52 -6.28 -9.36
CA LEU A 95 2.68 -5.10 -10.20
C LEU A 95 4.03 -4.42 -9.97
N SER A 96 4.36 -4.08 -8.71
CA SER A 96 5.61 -3.40 -8.36
C SER A 96 6.88 -4.22 -8.65
N LYS A 97 6.77 -5.53 -8.83
CA LYS A 97 7.91 -6.42 -9.13
C LYS A 97 8.11 -6.71 -10.61
N ASP A 98 7.15 -6.36 -11.46
CA ASP A 98 7.26 -6.55 -12.90
C ASP A 98 7.92 -5.32 -13.53
N LYS A 99 8.97 -5.51 -14.33
CA LYS A 99 9.73 -4.40 -14.93
C LYS A 99 9.01 -3.77 -16.14
N ASP A 100 8.09 -4.52 -16.73
CA ASP A 100 7.34 -4.11 -17.91
C ASP A 100 6.05 -3.37 -17.54
N ILE A 101 5.73 -3.31 -16.25
CA ILE A 101 4.56 -2.60 -15.71
C ILE A 101 5.08 -1.49 -14.81
N VAL A 102 4.66 -0.26 -15.09
CA VAL A 102 5.10 0.92 -14.36
C VAL A 102 3.93 1.57 -13.64
N LYS A 103 4.19 2.07 -12.43
CA LYS A 103 3.22 2.92 -11.72
C LYS A 103 3.27 4.30 -12.36
N VAL A 104 2.18 4.68 -13.01
CA VAL A 104 2.09 5.95 -13.74
C VAL A 104 1.40 7.03 -12.93
N GLY A 105 0.55 6.68 -11.97
CA GLY A 105 -0.25 7.68 -11.27
C GLY A 105 -0.80 7.20 -9.94
N TYR A 106 -1.53 8.09 -9.28
CA TYR A 106 -2.34 7.76 -8.12
C TYR A 106 -3.51 8.73 -7.98
N ILE A 107 -4.63 8.20 -7.51
CA ILE A 107 -5.85 8.96 -7.20
C ILE A 107 -5.95 9.04 -5.69
N LYS A 108 -5.89 10.26 -5.14
CA LYS A 108 -6.14 10.49 -3.71
C LYS A 108 -7.64 10.38 -3.44
N ARG A 109 -8.06 9.41 -2.63
CA ARG A 109 -9.40 9.35 -2.06
C ARG A 109 -9.31 9.84 -0.62
N SER A 110 -10.19 10.77 -0.24
CA SER A 110 -10.33 11.22 1.14
C SER A 110 -11.79 11.20 1.51
N GLY A 111 -12.12 10.57 2.64
CA GLY A 111 -13.46 10.54 3.21
C GLY A 111 -13.43 10.90 4.69
N ILE A 112 -14.46 11.59 5.15
CA ILE A 112 -14.57 12.03 6.56
C ILE A 112 -14.60 10.85 7.54
N LEU A 113 -15.11 9.69 7.10
CA LEU A 113 -15.24 8.48 7.91
C LEU A 113 -14.13 7.44 7.64
N SER A 114 -13.71 7.31 6.39
CA SER A 114 -12.81 6.22 5.94
C SER A 114 -11.32 6.59 5.97
N GLY A 115 -11.00 7.84 6.29
CA GLY A 115 -9.64 8.37 6.16
C GLY A 115 -9.24 8.62 4.70
N GLY A 116 -7.97 9.00 4.51
CA GLY A 116 -7.37 9.19 3.20
C GLY A 116 -6.60 7.95 2.73
N TYR A 117 -6.78 7.55 1.47
CA TYR A 117 -5.98 6.49 0.84
C TYR A 117 -5.74 6.78 -0.65
N ASP A 118 -4.64 6.26 -1.17
CA ASP A 118 -4.26 6.43 -2.57
C ASP A 118 -4.58 5.16 -3.37
N ILE A 119 -5.24 5.33 -4.52
CA ILE A 119 -5.43 4.26 -5.51
C ILE A 119 -4.36 4.43 -6.57
N CYS A 120 -3.47 3.45 -6.74
CA CYS A 120 -2.41 3.52 -7.75
C CYS A 120 -2.95 3.25 -9.16
N GLU A 121 -2.33 3.87 -10.15
CA GLU A 121 -2.57 3.64 -11.58
C GLU A 121 -1.33 3.04 -12.25
N TRP A 122 -1.58 2.15 -13.20
CA TRP A 122 -0.57 1.30 -13.82
C TRP A 122 -0.73 1.28 -15.33
N ALA A 123 0.39 1.19 -16.03
CA ALA A 123 0.46 1.02 -17.47
C ALA A 123 1.60 0.08 -17.86
N THR A 124 1.56 -0.46 -19.08
CA THR A 124 2.73 -1.15 -19.64
C THR A 124 3.77 -0.13 -20.06
N ARG A 125 5.06 -0.49 -19.94
CA ARG A 125 6.16 0.38 -20.38
C ARG A 125 6.07 0.68 -21.88
N THR A 126 5.65 -0.30 -22.68
CA THR A 126 5.40 -0.12 -24.12
C THR A 126 4.33 0.95 -24.36
N TRP A 127 3.19 0.86 -23.68
CA TRP A 127 2.13 1.87 -23.82
C TRP A 127 2.62 3.27 -23.44
N VAL A 128 3.38 3.39 -22.35
CA VAL A 128 3.91 4.70 -21.92
C VAL A 128 4.92 5.24 -22.93
N SER A 129 5.79 4.40 -23.48
CA SER A 129 6.74 4.84 -24.51
C SER A 129 6.04 5.29 -25.80
N ASP A 130 4.96 4.62 -26.20
CA ASP A 130 4.22 4.94 -27.42
C ASP A 130 3.37 6.22 -27.28
N ASN A 131 2.82 6.47 -26.09
CA ASN A 131 1.92 7.61 -25.84
C ASN A 131 2.59 8.81 -25.17
N CYS A 132 3.73 8.60 -24.49
CA CYS A 132 4.39 9.59 -23.65
C CYS A 132 5.92 9.44 -23.72
N PRO A 133 6.55 9.75 -24.86
CA PRO A 133 7.98 9.50 -25.08
C PRO A 133 8.89 10.25 -24.09
N ASP A 134 8.45 11.40 -23.58
CA ASP A 134 9.20 12.22 -22.62
C ASP A 134 8.99 11.83 -21.15
N TRP A 135 8.13 10.83 -20.88
CA TRP A 135 7.86 10.41 -19.51
C TRP A 135 9.06 9.70 -18.88
N LYS A 136 9.39 10.09 -17.66
CA LYS A 136 10.44 9.46 -16.85
C LYS A 136 9.84 8.75 -15.65
N GLU A 137 10.39 7.58 -15.36
CA GLU A 137 9.95 6.77 -14.23
C GLU A 137 10.03 7.54 -12.91
N GLY A 138 8.94 7.50 -12.14
CA GLY A 138 8.78 8.26 -10.90
C GLY A 138 8.03 9.58 -11.05
N GLN A 139 7.77 10.07 -12.27
CA GLN A 139 6.87 11.20 -12.49
C GLN A 139 5.41 10.74 -12.60
N PRO A 140 4.45 11.42 -11.96
CA PRO A 140 3.04 11.12 -12.18
C PRO A 140 2.62 11.55 -13.60
N LEU A 141 1.99 10.64 -14.35
CA LEU A 141 1.17 10.96 -15.50
C LEU A 141 -0.15 11.51 -14.99
N ILE A 142 -0.52 12.70 -15.48
CA ILE A 142 -1.85 13.26 -15.26
C ILE A 142 -2.71 12.71 -16.39
N ILE A 143 -3.67 11.85 -16.06
CA ILE A 143 -4.64 11.32 -17.00
C ILE A 143 -5.94 12.08 -16.77
N ASP A 144 -6.50 12.67 -17.81
CA ASP A 144 -7.80 13.33 -17.73
C ASP A 144 -8.95 12.31 -17.60
N SER A 145 -10.17 12.80 -17.38
CA SER A 145 -11.37 11.96 -17.29
C SER A 145 -11.69 11.19 -18.57
N GLU A 146 -11.09 11.56 -19.69
CA GLU A 146 -11.28 11.00 -21.03
C GLU A 146 -10.21 9.96 -21.38
N GLY A 147 -9.16 9.83 -20.54
CA GLY A 147 -8.07 8.89 -20.71
C GLY A 147 -6.88 9.44 -21.49
N ASN A 148 -6.86 10.73 -21.83
CA ASN A 148 -5.70 11.36 -22.47
C ASN A 148 -4.65 11.75 -21.43
N VAL A 149 -3.38 11.70 -21.84
CA VAL A 149 -2.27 12.09 -20.99
C VAL A 149 -2.01 13.58 -21.13
N GLN A 150 -2.03 14.30 -20.02
CA GLN A 150 -1.56 15.67 -19.94
C GLN A 150 -0.08 15.69 -19.52
N THR A 151 0.78 16.07 -20.45
CA THR A 151 2.21 16.32 -20.17
C THR A 151 2.35 17.62 -19.38
N ASN A 152 3.20 17.61 -18.36
CA ASN A 152 3.39 18.67 -17.35
C ASN A 152 3.89 20.04 -17.87
N ASP A 153 3.96 20.28 -19.18
CA ASP A 153 4.43 21.54 -19.75
C ASP A 153 3.51 22.74 -19.45
N LEU A 154 2.35 22.51 -18.83
CA LEU A 154 1.39 23.54 -18.45
C LEU A 154 1.39 23.94 -16.96
N ILE A 155 2.14 23.27 -16.08
CA ILE A 155 2.13 23.60 -14.63
C ILE A 155 3.30 24.52 -14.23
N ARG A 156 4.33 24.70 -15.08
CA ARG A 156 5.47 25.60 -14.80
C ARG A 156 5.35 27.03 -15.35
N ARG A 157 4.25 27.36 -16.04
CA ARG A 157 3.95 28.70 -16.55
C ARG A 157 2.71 29.28 -15.87
N ASN A 158 2.77 29.48 -14.56
CA ASN A 158 1.95 30.48 -13.88
C ASN A 158 2.58 30.85 -12.54
#